data_AF-A0A843V8B0-F1
#
_entry.id   AF-A0A843V8B0-F1
#
_cell.length_a   1.000
_cell.length_b   1.000
_cell.length_c   1.000
_cell.angle_alpha   90.00
_cell.angle_beta   90.00
_cell.angle_gamma   90.00
#
_symmetry.space_group_name_H-M   'P 1'
#
loop_
_entity.id
_entity.type
_entity.pdbx_description
1 polymer ?
#
loop_
_entity_poly.entity_id
_entity_poly.type
_entity_poly.pdbx_seq_one_letter_code
_entity_poly.pdbx_strand_id
1 'polypeptide(L)'
;MGGLPFLVIKHLEILFGKTLPLLLQLEIQSSRLPLVQGPSFVYLAPALAIIKSPEFLGLTENNFRHIMRELQEAIISSAFQAVMGYTGLASVFLRLINPVVVAPTIAAVGLSFFSYGFTGIGISLEIVSLEDISIQSLSISYLCEVGAYSYKGCDVHVPPSNTLSDYCRKHVPRMRHCRADTSDALKYFPWFRIPYPLQWGTPIFNWKMALVMCVVTMIASVDSVGSYHASSLLVASRPPTSGVLSQGIGLEGISSVLVGIWGTGTGSTTLTENVHTIAVTKMGSWRAIEVGAGILILLSFVGKVGGFIASIPDVMAAALLCFMWAMLAALGLSNLRYSEAGSSRNIIIVGLSLFFSLSVPAYFQQCGTVPNANSSAPSYFQPYIVASHGPFRSKYSG
;
A
#
# COMPACT_ATOMS: atom_id res chain seq x y z
N MET A 1 -0.34 -4.99 -18.40
CA MET A 1 -1.03 -3.97 -17.61
C MET A 1 -0.76 -4.28 -16.14
N GLY A 2 0.27 -3.62 -15.59
CA GLY A 2 0.87 -3.97 -14.30
C GLY A 2 -0.04 -3.63 -13.12
N GLY A 3 -0.31 -4.60 -12.26
CA GLY A 3 -1.35 -4.49 -11.24
C GLY A 3 -1.02 -3.64 -10.01
N LEU A 4 0.17 -3.04 -9.93
CA LEU A 4 0.62 -2.21 -8.80
C LEU A 4 1.52 -1.02 -9.18
N PRO A 5 2.29 -1.03 -10.30
CA PRO A 5 2.75 0.23 -10.88
C PRO A 5 1.57 1.19 -11.09
N PHE A 6 0.35 0.72 -11.37
CA PHE A 6 -0.81 1.60 -11.54
C PHE A 6 -1.27 2.37 -10.28
N LEU A 7 -0.91 1.91 -9.07
CA LEU A 7 -1.25 2.60 -7.81
C LEU A 7 -0.10 3.48 -7.31
N VAL A 8 1.09 3.21 -7.84
CA VAL A 8 2.35 3.94 -7.68
C VAL A 8 2.44 5.06 -8.75
N ILE A 9 1.85 4.89 -9.93
CA ILE A 9 1.83 5.86 -11.04
C ILE A 9 0.79 6.96 -10.77
N LYS A 10 1.15 7.89 -9.88
CA LYS A 10 1.04 9.36 -10.02
C LYS A 10 1.56 10.03 -8.73
N HIS A 11 2.87 9.88 -8.53
CA HIS A 11 3.56 10.21 -7.28
C HIS A 11 3.52 11.66 -6.81
N LEU A 12 3.25 12.64 -7.69
CA LEU A 12 3.11 14.03 -7.24
C LEU A 12 1.76 14.31 -6.60
N GLU A 13 0.67 13.78 -7.12
CA GLU A 13 -0.69 14.05 -6.61
C GLU A 13 -0.91 13.41 -5.23
N ILE A 14 -0.30 12.23 -5.01
CA ILE A 14 -0.20 11.58 -3.70
C ILE A 14 0.55 12.50 -2.73
N LEU A 15 1.61 13.16 -3.18
CA LEU A 15 2.37 14.10 -2.37
C LEU A 15 1.53 15.36 -2.05
N PHE A 16 1.00 16.06 -3.06
CA PHE A 16 0.23 17.30 -2.84
C PHE A 16 -1.04 17.07 -2.04
N GLY A 17 -1.86 16.12 -2.50
CA GLY A 17 -3.18 15.86 -1.95
C GLY A 17 -3.12 15.37 -0.51
N LYS A 18 -2.00 14.77 -0.07
CA LYS A 18 -1.81 14.22 1.27
C LYS A 18 -0.96 15.10 2.19
N THR A 19 -0.09 15.94 1.63
CA THR A 19 0.68 16.91 2.43
C THR A 19 -0.12 18.17 2.78
N LEU A 20 -1.15 18.52 2.01
CA LEU A 20 -2.08 19.61 2.37
C LEU A 20 -2.91 19.27 3.65
N PRO A 21 -3.48 18.06 3.79
CA PRO A 21 -4.04 17.60 5.06
C PRO A 21 -3.04 17.47 6.21
N LEU A 22 -1.77 17.16 5.92
CA LEU A 22 -0.70 17.14 6.93
C LEU A 22 -0.50 18.54 7.55
N LEU A 23 -0.58 19.60 6.75
CA LEU A 23 -0.57 20.97 7.27
C LEU A 23 -1.83 21.30 8.08
N LEU A 24 -3.01 20.86 7.63
CA LEU A 24 -4.25 20.99 8.42
C LEU A 24 -4.14 20.27 9.77
N GLN A 25 -3.49 19.11 9.83
CA GLN A 25 -3.22 18.39 11.08
C GLN A 25 -2.22 19.13 11.98
N LEU A 26 -1.22 19.80 11.39
CA LEU A 26 -0.24 20.61 12.12
C LEU A 26 -0.85 21.90 12.68
N GLU A 27 -1.82 22.47 11.97
CA GLU A 27 -2.56 23.67 12.37
C GLU A 27 -3.65 23.36 13.41
N ILE A 28 -4.34 22.21 13.26
CA ILE A 28 -5.36 21.71 14.18
C ILE A 28 -4.68 20.85 15.25
N GLN A 29 -4.07 21.56 16.20
CA GLN A 29 -3.21 21.16 17.32
C GLN A 29 -3.80 20.14 18.32
N SER A 30 -4.38 19.03 17.85
CA SER A 30 -5.10 18.09 18.72
C SER A 30 -4.16 17.06 19.37
N SER A 31 -3.22 16.44 18.65
CA SER A 31 -2.50 15.26 19.18
C SER A 31 -1.19 15.52 19.94
N ARG A 32 -0.54 16.68 19.80
CA ARG A 32 0.81 17.00 20.40
C ARG A 32 1.93 15.96 20.14
N LEU A 33 1.67 14.96 19.29
CA LEU A 33 2.59 13.90 18.89
C LEU A 33 3.13 14.11 17.46
N PRO A 34 4.45 14.01 17.23
CA PRO A 34 5.09 14.19 15.92
C PRO A 34 4.72 13.05 14.95
N LEU A 35 3.51 13.10 14.41
CA LEU A 35 2.94 12.08 13.54
C LEU A 35 2.81 12.59 12.11
N VAL A 36 3.28 11.77 11.16
CA VAL A 36 3.17 12.04 9.73
C VAL A 36 2.00 11.25 9.16
N GLN A 37 1.09 11.93 8.47
CA GLN A 37 0.04 11.30 7.67
C GLN A 37 0.55 10.99 6.27
N GLY A 38 0.09 9.87 5.71
CA GLY A 38 0.47 9.44 4.38
C GLY A 38 -0.45 8.35 3.82
N PRO A 39 -0.10 7.78 2.65
CA PRO A 39 -0.86 6.69 2.04
C PRO A 39 -0.91 5.48 2.97
N SER A 40 -2.12 4.97 3.19
CA SER A 40 -2.33 3.78 4.01
C SER A 40 -2.40 2.52 3.16
N PHE A 41 -1.63 1.50 3.54
CA PHE A 41 -1.68 0.19 2.90
C PHE A 41 -2.98 -0.58 3.16
N VAL A 42 -3.74 -0.20 4.19
CA VAL A 42 -5.05 -0.80 4.49
C VAL A 42 -6.03 -0.58 3.34
N TYR A 43 -5.90 0.54 2.62
CA TYR A 43 -6.75 0.87 1.46
C TYR A 43 -6.30 0.15 0.17
N LEU A 44 -5.11 -0.43 0.13
CA LEU A 44 -4.53 -1.00 -1.08
C LEU A 44 -5.31 -2.22 -1.57
N ALA A 45 -5.58 -3.20 -0.69
CA ALA A 45 -6.31 -4.42 -1.07
C ALA A 45 -7.73 -4.13 -1.58
N PRO A 46 -8.56 -3.33 -0.87
CA PRO A 46 -9.87 -2.89 -1.37
C PRO A 46 -9.79 -2.10 -2.68
N ALA A 47 -8.85 -1.15 -2.80
CA ALA A 47 -8.68 -0.37 -4.03
C ALA A 47 -8.34 -1.28 -5.22
N LEU A 48 -7.45 -2.26 -5.04
CA LEU A 48 -7.11 -3.24 -6.07
C LEU A 48 -8.28 -4.14 -6.43
N ALA A 49 -9.11 -4.51 -5.47
CA ALA A 49 -10.33 -5.28 -5.70
C ALA A 49 -11.35 -4.48 -6.53
N ILE A 50 -11.52 -3.18 -6.25
CA ILE A 50 -12.36 -2.27 -7.02
C ILE A 50 -11.82 -2.14 -8.45
N ILE A 51 -10.53 -1.84 -8.62
CA ILE A 51 -9.89 -1.65 -9.93
C ILE A 51 -10.04 -2.87 -10.83
N LYS A 52 -10.08 -4.07 -10.26
CA LYS A 52 -10.07 -5.35 -10.99
C LYS A 52 -11.42 -6.06 -10.95
N SER A 53 -12.48 -5.36 -10.56
CA SER A 53 -13.81 -5.95 -10.57
C SER A 53 -14.22 -6.31 -12.01
N PRO A 54 -14.94 -7.43 -12.21
CA PRO A 54 -15.39 -7.85 -13.52
C PRO A 54 -16.38 -6.86 -14.16
N GLU A 55 -17.06 -6.05 -13.34
CA GLU A 55 -17.96 -4.98 -13.77
C GLU A 55 -17.22 -3.93 -14.63
N PHE A 56 -15.92 -3.71 -14.41
CA PHE A 56 -15.12 -2.73 -15.15
C PHE A 56 -14.30 -3.32 -16.31
N LEU A 57 -14.23 -4.65 -16.44
CA LEU A 57 -13.49 -5.33 -17.51
C LEU A 57 -14.22 -5.30 -18.86
N GLY A 58 -15.52 -5.01 -18.89
CA GLY A 58 -16.35 -4.99 -20.10
C GLY A 58 -16.56 -3.61 -20.76
N LEU A 59 -15.99 -2.55 -20.20
CA LEU A 59 -16.14 -1.19 -20.75
C LEU A 59 -15.21 -0.99 -21.97
N THR A 60 -15.73 -0.41 -23.06
CA THR A 60 -15.03 -0.22 -24.34
C THR A 60 -14.38 1.16 -24.50
N GLU A 61 -14.75 2.16 -23.69
CA GLU A 61 -14.18 3.51 -23.69
C GLU A 61 -13.77 3.96 -22.29
N ASN A 62 -12.55 4.52 -22.17
CA ASN A 62 -12.06 5.27 -20.99
C ASN A 62 -12.15 4.57 -19.62
N ASN A 63 -11.96 3.24 -19.57
CA ASN A 63 -12.07 2.42 -18.36
C ASN A 63 -11.31 3.01 -17.17
N PHE A 64 -10.12 3.55 -17.41
CA PHE A 64 -9.28 4.13 -16.37
C PHE A 64 -9.91 5.34 -15.68
N ARG A 65 -10.46 6.29 -16.44
CA ARG A 65 -11.11 7.48 -15.86
C ARG A 65 -12.36 7.08 -15.07
N HIS A 66 -13.12 6.10 -15.56
CA HIS A 66 -14.29 5.57 -14.85
C HIS A 66 -13.89 4.94 -13.51
N ILE A 67 -12.92 4.01 -13.52
CA ILE A 67 -12.42 3.33 -12.32
C ILE A 67 -11.91 4.36 -11.29
N MET A 68 -11.18 5.38 -11.74
CA MET A 68 -10.68 6.42 -10.83
C MET A 68 -11.82 7.23 -10.21
N ARG A 69 -12.92 7.52 -10.92
CA ARG A 69 -14.08 8.25 -10.38
C ARG A 69 -14.85 7.44 -9.33
N GLU A 70 -15.00 6.13 -9.55
CA GLU A 70 -15.59 5.20 -8.58
C GLU A 70 -14.72 5.09 -7.32
N LEU A 71 -13.41 4.91 -7.50
CA LEU A 71 -12.47 4.87 -6.39
C LEU A 71 -12.43 6.20 -5.62
N GLN A 72 -12.59 7.31 -6.33
CA GLN A 72 -12.65 8.65 -5.75
C GLN A 72 -13.82 8.79 -4.77
N GLU A 73 -15.01 8.36 -5.19
CA GLU A 73 -16.21 8.37 -4.37
C GLU A 73 -16.08 7.44 -3.17
N ALA A 74 -15.60 6.22 -3.40
CA ALA A 74 -15.41 5.24 -2.35
C ALA A 74 -14.44 5.77 -1.28
N ILE A 75 -13.44 6.58 -1.62
CA ILE A 75 -12.58 7.23 -0.62
C ILE A 75 -13.29 8.40 0.06
N ILE A 76 -14.12 9.18 -0.65
CA ILE A 76 -14.90 10.27 -0.05
C ILE A 76 -15.88 9.73 1.01
N SER A 77 -16.30 8.46 0.94
CA SER A 77 -17.10 7.81 2.00
C SER A 77 -16.37 7.75 3.36
N SER A 78 -15.04 7.93 3.40
CA SER A 78 -14.25 8.15 4.62
C SER A 78 -14.69 9.38 5.43
N ALA A 79 -15.56 10.24 4.89
CA ALA A 79 -16.29 11.24 5.66
C ALA A 79 -17.00 10.62 6.89
N PHE A 80 -17.39 9.35 6.81
CA PHE A 80 -17.89 8.59 7.95
C PHE A 80 -16.90 8.56 9.12
N GLN A 81 -15.60 8.34 8.84
CA GLN A 81 -14.53 8.38 9.84
C GLN A 81 -14.39 9.78 10.46
N ALA A 82 -14.51 10.84 9.65
CA ALA A 82 -14.49 12.21 10.15
C ALA A 82 -15.65 12.46 11.14
N VAL A 83 -16.87 12.08 10.75
CA VAL A 83 -18.08 12.23 11.59
C VAL A 83 -17.90 11.46 12.91
N MET A 84 -17.45 10.20 12.87
CA MET A 84 -17.23 9.43 14.09
C MET A 84 -16.14 10.02 14.99
N GLY A 85 -15.07 10.57 14.41
CA GLY A 85 -13.98 11.18 15.16
C GLY A 85 -14.39 12.45 15.90
N TYR A 86 -15.10 13.37 15.23
CA TYR A 86 -15.53 14.64 15.82
C TYR A 86 -16.75 14.53 16.74
N THR A 87 -17.66 13.57 16.49
CA THR A 87 -18.81 13.32 17.37
C THR A 87 -18.42 12.66 18.69
N GLY A 88 -17.15 12.24 18.85
CA GLY A 88 -16.69 11.52 20.03
C GLY A 88 -17.10 10.04 20.03
N LEU A 89 -17.78 9.55 18.99
CA LEU A 89 -18.12 8.13 18.86
C LEU A 89 -16.87 7.26 18.79
N ALA A 90 -15.81 7.76 18.13
CA ALA A 90 -14.53 7.09 18.11
C ALA A 90 -13.96 6.94 19.53
N SER A 91 -14.20 7.86 20.47
CA SER A 91 -13.78 7.68 21.88
C SER A 91 -14.44 6.49 22.59
N VAL A 92 -15.67 6.14 22.20
CA VAL A 92 -16.36 4.93 22.69
C VAL A 92 -15.79 3.69 22.01
N PHE A 93 -15.57 3.76 20.70
CA PHE A 93 -14.92 2.70 19.94
C PHE A 93 -13.52 2.36 20.48
N LEU A 94 -12.74 3.38 20.83
CA LEU A 94 -11.41 3.25 21.45
C LEU A 94 -11.42 2.47 22.78
N ARG A 95 -12.55 2.42 23.51
CA ARG A 95 -12.67 1.60 24.73
C ARG A 95 -12.71 0.10 24.43
N LEU A 96 -13.09 -0.28 23.21
CA LEU A 96 -13.10 -1.67 22.75
C LEU A 96 -11.73 -2.10 22.20
N ILE A 97 -10.83 -1.14 21.92
CA ILE A 97 -9.52 -1.40 21.32
C ILE A 97 -8.53 -1.77 22.43
N ASN A 98 -8.35 -3.08 22.61
CA ASN A 98 -7.29 -3.63 23.45
C ASN A 98 -6.06 -4.02 22.62
N PRO A 99 -4.85 -4.07 23.20
CA PRO A 99 -3.64 -4.55 22.49
C PRO A 99 -3.81 -5.94 21.86
N VAL A 100 -4.65 -6.79 22.47
CA VAL A 100 -5.03 -8.13 21.97
C VAL A 100 -5.80 -8.07 20.64
N VAL A 101 -6.47 -6.96 20.32
CA VAL A 101 -7.18 -6.74 19.05
C VAL A 101 -6.30 -5.98 18.05
N VAL A 102 -5.54 -4.98 18.51
CA VAL A 102 -4.66 -4.17 17.67
C VAL A 102 -3.53 -4.99 17.06
N ALA A 103 -2.90 -5.86 17.86
CA ALA A 103 -1.77 -6.64 17.40
C ALA A 103 -2.09 -7.57 16.22
N PRO A 104 -3.10 -8.47 16.30
CA PRO A 104 -3.42 -9.34 15.18
C PRO A 104 -4.01 -8.58 13.98
N THR A 105 -4.67 -7.44 14.17
CA THR A 105 -5.20 -6.64 13.05
C THR A 105 -4.07 -6.00 12.25
N ILE A 106 -3.12 -5.32 12.89
CA ILE A 106 -1.94 -4.75 12.21
C ILE A 106 -1.09 -5.85 11.58
N ALA A 107 -0.89 -6.96 12.29
CA ALA A 107 -0.14 -8.10 11.77
C ALA A 107 -0.82 -8.74 10.56
N ALA A 108 -2.16 -8.87 10.57
CA ALA A 108 -2.93 -9.36 9.43
C ALA A 108 -2.82 -8.44 8.21
N VAL A 109 -2.83 -7.11 8.40
CA VAL A 109 -2.63 -6.15 7.29
C VAL A 109 -1.26 -6.38 6.65
N GLY A 110 -0.18 -6.47 7.43
CA GLY A 110 1.16 -6.76 6.92
C GLY A 110 1.24 -8.13 6.23
N LEU A 111 0.67 -9.16 6.85
CA LEU A 111 0.65 -10.51 6.29
C LEU A 111 -0.21 -10.64 5.04
N SER A 112 -1.27 -9.85 4.87
CA SER A 112 -2.21 -9.97 3.74
C SER A 112 -1.55 -9.78 2.36
N PHE A 113 -0.41 -9.09 2.31
CA PHE A 113 0.33 -8.82 1.09
C PHE A 113 1.56 -9.72 0.89
N PHE A 114 1.72 -10.79 1.68
CA PHE A 114 2.87 -11.70 1.60
C PHE A 114 3.10 -12.25 0.19
N SER A 115 2.01 -12.56 -0.52
CA SER A 115 2.08 -13.09 -1.89
C SER A 115 2.63 -12.06 -2.88
N TYR A 116 2.32 -10.77 -2.72
CA TYR A 116 2.72 -9.75 -3.68
C TYR A 116 4.23 -9.46 -3.63
N GLY A 117 4.81 -9.40 -2.43
CA GLY A 117 6.20 -8.95 -2.26
C GLY A 117 7.19 -9.91 -2.91
N PHE A 118 7.09 -11.19 -2.56
CA PHE A 118 8.04 -12.19 -3.05
C PHE A 118 7.78 -12.60 -4.51
N THR A 119 6.51 -12.70 -4.95
CA THR A 119 6.22 -13.07 -6.34
C THR A 119 6.71 -12.03 -7.35
N GLY A 120 6.67 -10.74 -7.00
CA GLY A 120 7.24 -9.67 -7.84
C GLY A 120 8.75 -9.79 -8.03
N ILE A 121 9.48 -10.20 -6.99
CA ILE A 121 10.92 -10.48 -7.05
C ILE A 121 11.19 -11.76 -7.85
N GLY A 122 10.38 -12.80 -7.62
CA GLY A 122 10.50 -14.11 -8.25
C GLY A 122 10.40 -14.10 -9.78
N ILE A 123 9.64 -13.17 -10.38
CA ILE A 123 9.52 -13.04 -11.85
C ILE A 123 10.86 -12.69 -12.51
N SER A 124 11.76 -12.02 -11.78
CA SER A 124 13.07 -11.63 -12.30
C SER A 124 14.15 -12.66 -12.02
N LEU A 125 13.94 -13.50 -11.01
CA LEU A 125 14.85 -14.55 -10.55
C LEU A 125 14.54 -15.89 -11.21
N GLU A 126 15.38 -16.34 -12.14
CA GLU A 126 15.44 -17.76 -12.51
C GLU A 126 16.59 -18.50 -11.79
N ILE A 127 17.33 -17.81 -10.92
CA ILE A 127 18.47 -18.37 -10.20
C ILE A 127 18.54 -17.65 -8.85
N VAL A 128 18.54 -18.40 -7.74
CA VAL A 128 19.47 -18.27 -6.60
C VAL A 128 18.94 -19.06 -5.39
N SER A 129 19.88 -19.80 -4.80
CA SER A 129 19.81 -20.66 -3.61
C SER A 129 19.49 -19.90 -2.31
N LEU A 130 18.92 -20.64 -1.35
CA LEU A 130 18.30 -20.19 -0.11
C LEU A 130 19.26 -19.74 1.01
N GLU A 131 20.13 -18.76 0.78
CA GLU A 131 20.89 -18.16 1.91
C GLU A 131 20.94 -16.62 1.80
N ASP A 132 20.28 -15.96 2.77
CA ASP A 132 20.17 -14.52 3.04
C ASP A 132 19.33 -13.63 2.09
N ILE A 133 18.01 -13.77 2.23
CA ILE A 133 16.93 -13.03 1.53
C ILE A 133 17.07 -11.49 1.63
N SER A 134 17.62 -10.95 2.72
CA SER A 134 17.75 -9.50 2.91
C SER A 134 18.86 -8.87 2.06
N ILE A 135 19.99 -9.56 1.89
CA ILE A 135 21.14 -9.10 1.10
C ILE A 135 20.91 -9.41 -0.39
N GLN A 136 20.15 -10.45 -0.72
CA GLN A 136 19.85 -10.81 -2.12
C GLN A 136 18.89 -9.86 -2.84
N SER A 137 17.86 -9.35 -2.15
CA SER A 137 16.90 -8.40 -2.77
C SER A 137 17.53 -7.05 -3.14
N LEU A 138 18.46 -6.57 -2.31
CA LEU A 138 19.29 -5.37 -2.56
C LEU A 138 20.29 -5.59 -3.70
N SER A 139 20.91 -6.76 -3.80
CA SER A 139 21.86 -7.07 -4.88
C SER A 139 21.18 -7.26 -6.24
N ILE A 140 19.94 -7.75 -6.31
CA ILE A 140 19.16 -7.80 -7.56
C ILE A 140 18.75 -6.39 -8.03
N SER A 141 18.40 -5.53 -7.08
CA SER A 141 18.12 -4.11 -7.33
C SER A 141 19.35 -3.40 -7.90
N TYR A 142 20.51 -3.62 -7.28
CA TYR A 142 21.81 -3.14 -7.75
C TYR A 142 22.19 -3.70 -9.13
N LEU A 143 21.94 -4.99 -9.42
CA LEU A 143 22.22 -5.58 -10.72
C LEU A 143 21.30 -5.07 -11.85
N CYS A 144 20.05 -4.71 -11.52
CA CYS A 144 19.15 -4.03 -12.46
C CYS A 144 19.61 -2.59 -12.74
N GLU A 145 20.11 -1.90 -11.71
CA GLU A 145 20.59 -0.51 -11.79
C GLU A 145 21.95 -0.38 -12.51
N VAL A 146 22.86 -1.34 -12.32
CA VAL A 146 24.19 -1.37 -12.96
C VAL A 146 24.10 -1.78 -14.45
N GLY A 147 22.91 -2.12 -14.97
CA GLY A 147 22.75 -2.51 -16.36
C GLY A 147 23.53 -3.78 -16.72
N ALA A 148 23.84 -4.63 -15.72
CA ALA A 148 24.61 -5.87 -15.90
C ALA A 148 23.94 -6.81 -16.93
N TYR A 149 22.62 -6.68 -17.10
CA TYR A 149 21.90 -7.27 -18.22
C TYR A 149 21.82 -6.30 -19.40
N SER A 150 22.89 -6.21 -20.19
CA SER A 150 22.87 -5.47 -21.45
C SER A 150 22.17 -6.28 -22.53
N TYR A 151 20.86 -6.08 -22.70
CA TYR A 151 20.07 -6.69 -23.79
C TYR A 151 20.24 -5.93 -25.12
N LYS A 152 21.50 -5.73 -25.56
CA LYS A 152 21.80 -5.06 -26.83
C LYS A 152 21.10 -5.77 -27.98
N GLY A 153 20.24 -5.05 -28.71
CA GLY A 153 19.52 -5.55 -29.89
C GLY A 153 18.11 -6.10 -29.64
N CYS A 154 17.62 -6.11 -28.40
CA CYS A 154 16.21 -6.42 -28.09
C CYS A 154 15.45 -5.14 -27.72
N ASP A 155 14.31 -4.89 -28.35
CA ASP A 155 13.41 -3.79 -28.00
C ASP A 155 12.16 -4.34 -27.29
N VAL A 156 11.83 -3.76 -26.13
CA VAL A 156 10.67 -4.13 -25.30
C VAL A 156 9.34 -3.70 -25.91
N HIS A 157 9.37 -2.72 -26.82
CA HIS A 157 8.21 -2.17 -27.51
C HIS A 157 7.72 -3.02 -28.68
N VAL A 158 8.52 -4.01 -29.13
CA VAL A 158 8.14 -4.94 -30.19
C VAL A 158 7.27 -6.06 -29.60
N PRO A 159 6.07 -6.34 -30.14
CA PRO A 159 5.22 -7.42 -29.66
C PRO A 159 5.95 -8.78 -29.82
N PRO A 160 5.73 -9.73 -28.90
CA PRO A 160 6.29 -11.08 -29.01
C PRO A 160 5.70 -11.76 -30.25
N SER A 161 6.39 -11.61 -31.36
CA SER A 161 6.05 -12.11 -32.67
C SER A 161 7.09 -13.14 -33.08
N ASN A 162 6.75 -14.00 -34.05
CA ASN A 162 7.67 -15.04 -34.53
C ASN A 162 8.95 -14.47 -35.18
N THR A 163 9.01 -13.17 -35.44
CA THR A 163 10.17 -12.44 -35.96
C THR A 163 11.19 -12.05 -34.89
N LEU A 164 10.87 -12.20 -33.60
CA LEU A 164 11.79 -11.92 -32.50
C LEU A 164 12.67 -13.15 -32.22
N SER A 165 14.00 -12.96 -32.15
CA SER A 165 14.97 -13.99 -31.76
C SER A 165 14.55 -14.70 -30.48
N ASP A 166 14.69 -16.03 -30.43
CA ASP A 166 14.35 -16.86 -29.26
C ASP A 166 15.05 -16.37 -27.98
N TYR A 167 16.25 -15.80 -28.12
CA TYR A 167 16.98 -15.14 -27.03
C TYR A 167 16.20 -13.95 -26.45
N CYS A 168 15.71 -13.04 -27.29
CA CYS A 168 14.94 -11.89 -26.84
C CYS A 168 13.59 -12.34 -26.27
N ARG A 169 12.91 -13.32 -26.90
CA ARG A 169 11.60 -13.84 -26.49
C ARG A 169 11.63 -14.38 -25.06
N LYS A 170 12.67 -15.12 -24.69
CA LYS A 170 12.85 -15.66 -23.33
C LYS A 170 13.03 -14.56 -22.28
N HIS A 171 13.63 -13.43 -22.66
CA HIS A 171 13.97 -12.34 -21.73
C HIS A 171 12.95 -11.20 -21.70
N VAL A 172 11.95 -11.15 -22.60
CA VAL A 172 10.88 -10.12 -22.61
C VAL A 172 10.24 -9.88 -21.23
N PRO A 173 9.82 -10.89 -20.46
CA PRO A 173 9.22 -10.66 -19.15
C PRO A 173 10.21 -10.00 -18.19
N ARG A 174 11.48 -10.42 -18.16
CA ARG A 174 12.53 -9.80 -17.33
C ARG A 174 12.86 -8.38 -17.79
N MET A 175 12.97 -8.15 -19.09
CA MET A 175 13.21 -6.83 -19.67
C MET A 175 12.09 -5.83 -19.37
N ARG A 176 10.84 -6.28 -19.18
CA ARG A 176 9.72 -5.41 -18.78
C ARG A 176 9.74 -5.05 -17.30
N HIS A 177 10.07 -5.99 -16.42
CA HIS A 177 10.02 -5.77 -14.97
C HIS A 177 11.31 -5.16 -14.40
N CYS A 178 12.47 -5.44 -15.03
CA CYS A 178 13.79 -4.91 -14.66
C CYS A 178 14.19 -3.64 -15.44
N ARG A 179 13.28 -3.03 -16.22
CA ARG A 179 13.63 -1.89 -17.08
C ARG A 179 14.07 -0.69 -16.24
N ALA A 180 15.34 -0.29 -16.36
CA ALA A 180 15.93 0.90 -15.74
C ALA A 180 16.09 2.08 -16.72
N ASP A 181 15.48 1.99 -17.91
CA ASP A 181 15.61 3.00 -18.94
C ASP A 181 14.77 4.24 -18.59
N THR A 182 15.41 5.17 -17.89
CA THR A 182 14.83 6.41 -17.35
C THR A 182 14.63 7.49 -18.43
N SER A 183 15.28 7.33 -19.58
CA SER A 183 15.49 8.38 -20.58
C SER A 183 14.20 8.87 -21.24
N ASP A 184 13.30 7.96 -21.61
CA ASP A 184 12.04 8.29 -22.27
C ASP A 184 11.01 8.84 -21.28
N ALA A 185 10.85 8.20 -20.11
CA ALA A 185 9.90 8.65 -19.10
C ALA A 185 10.20 10.09 -18.67
N LEU A 186 11.45 10.39 -18.30
CA LEU A 186 11.83 11.73 -17.84
C LEU A 186 11.59 12.82 -18.89
N LYS A 187 11.65 12.48 -20.19
CA LYS A 187 11.48 13.43 -21.30
C LYS A 187 10.02 13.90 -21.45
N TYR A 188 9.06 12.99 -21.31
CA TYR A 188 7.62 13.29 -21.51
C TYR A 188 6.94 13.99 -20.33
N PHE A 189 7.49 13.89 -19.12
CA PHE A 189 6.90 14.59 -17.96
C PHE A 189 7.13 16.12 -18.05
N PRO A 190 6.11 16.96 -17.84
CA PRO A 190 6.27 18.40 -17.80
C PRO A 190 7.15 18.82 -16.61
N TRP A 191 7.79 19.98 -16.72
CA TRP A 191 8.58 20.53 -15.61
C TRP A 191 7.71 20.94 -14.43
N PHE A 192 6.59 21.61 -14.71
CA PHE A 192 5.62 22.06 -13.72
C PHE A 192 4.27 21.39 -13.96
N ARG A 193 3.69 20.81 -12.91
CA ARG A 193 2.34 20.24 -12.95
C ARG A 193 1.60 20.66 -11.69
N ILE A 194 0.47 21.33 -11.89
CA ILE A 194 -0.44 21.69 -10.80
C ILE A 194 -1.48 20.57 -10.69
N PRO A 195 -1.60 19.91 -9.54
CA PRO A 195 -2.64 18.90 -9.34
C PRO A 195 -3.95 19.63 -9.02
N TYR A 196 -5.02 19.33 -9.76
CA TYR A 196 -6.33 19.99 -9.60
C TYR A 196 -7.34 19.06 -8.92
N PRO A 197 -8.25 19.59 -8.07
CA PRO A 197 -9.33 18.81 -7.52
C PRO A 197 -10.24 18.28 -8.64
N LEU A 198 -10.83 17.10 -8.45
CA LEU A 198 -11.75 16.47 -9.40
C LEU A 198 -11.19 16.29 -10.82
N GLN A 199 -9.87 16.15 -10.97
CA GLN A 199 -9.21 15.95 -12.28
C GLN A 199 -9.75 14.75 -13.09
N TRP A 200 -10.30 13.74 -12.40
CA TRP A 200 -10.89 12.55 -13.03
C TRP A 200 -12.35 12.75 -13.46
N GLY A 201 -13.01 13.83 -13.01
CA GLY A 201 -14.43 14.11 -13.23
C GLY A 201 -15.21 14.05 -11.93
N THR A 202 -16.54 14.19 -12.01
CA THR A 202 -17.42 14.11 -10.84
C THR A 202 -17.48 12.67 -10.30
N PRO A 203 -17.43 12.45 -8.97
CA PRO A 203 -17.52 11.12 -8.38
C PRO A 203 -18.84 10.43 -8.77
N ILE A 204 -18.79 9.14 -9.02
CA ILE A 204 -19.97 8.31 -9.32
C ILE A 204 -20.28 7.54 -8.05
N PHE A 205 -21.51 7.64 -7.55
CA PHE A 205 -21.89 7.07 -6.27
C PHE A 205 -22.23 5.58 -6.38
N ASN A 206 -21.44 4.74 -5.70
CA ASN A 206 -21.71 3.31 -5.60
C ASN A 206 -21.70 2.85 -4.14
N TRP A 207 -22.89 2.63 -3.61
CA TRP A 207 -23.09 2.29 -2.20
C TRP A 207 -22.33 1.03 -1.76
N LYS A 208 -22.09 0.06 -2.66
CA LYS A 208 -21.33 -1.16 -2.35
C LYS A 208 -19.87 -0.83 -2.03
N MET A 209 -19.25 0.00 -2.87
CA MET A 209 -17.85 0.40 -2.72
C MET A 209 -17.68 1.37 -1.56
N ALA A 210 -18.64 2.28 -1.38
CA ALA A 210 -18.69 3.20 -0.24
C ALA A 210 -18.70 2.45 1.09
N LEU A 211 -19.53 1.39 1.23
CA LEU A 211 -19.61 0.56 2.43
C LEU A 211 -18.28 -0.16 2.71
N VAL A 212 -17.68 -0.78 1.69
CA VAL A 212 -16.37 -1.44 1.82
C VAL A 212 -15.34 -0.44 2.34
N MET A 213 -15.26 0.75 1.76
CA MET A 213 -14.30 1.76 2.18
C MET A 213 -14.60 2.33 3.58
N CYS A 214 -15.87 2.44 4.00
CA CYS A 214 -16.19 2.76 5.39
C CYS A 214 -15.60 1.74 6.37
N VAL A 215 -15.68 0.44 6.07
CA VAL A 215 -15.07 -0.61 6.92
C VAL A 215 -13.55 -0.49 6.91
N VAL A 216 -12.95 -0.22 5.75
CA VAL A 216 -11.50 -0.02 5.58
C VAL A 216 -11.01 1.17 6.40
N THR A 217 -11.77 2.28 6.42
CA THR A 217 -11.45 3.45 7.24
C THR A 217 -11.46 3.14 8.74
N MET A 218 -12.32 2.21 9.18
CA MET A 218 -12.32 1.73 10.56
C MET A 218 -11.09 0.89 10.88
N ILE A 219 -10.68 -0.02 9.99
CA ILE A 219 -9.45 -0.79 10.16
C ILE A 219 -8.23 0.15 10.19
N ALA A 220 -8.20 1.14 9.30
CA ALA A 220 -7.20 2.20 9.27
C ALA A 220 -7.13 3.02 10.58
N SER A 221 -8.28 3.27 11.21
CA SER A 221 -8.31 3.92 12.52
C SER A 221 -7.68 3.05 13.61
N VAL A 222 -7.91 1.73 13.60
CA VAL A 222 -7.29 0.78 14.55
C VAL A 222 -5.76 0.74 14.39
N ASP A 223 -5.27 0.72 13.14
CA ASP A 223 -3.84 0.79 12.82
C ASP A 223 -3.21 2.10 13.32
N SER A 224 -3.92 3.22 13.12
CA SER A 224 -3.47 4.54 13.56
C SER A 224 -3.39 4.62 15.08
N VAL A 225 -4.35 4.05 15.81
CA VAL A 225 -4.33 3.98 17.30
C VAL A 225 -3.08 3.28 17.83
N GLY A 226 -2.65 2.19 17.18
CA GLY A 226 -1.39 1.53 17.50
C GLY A 226 -0.20 2.46 17.34
N SER A 227 -0.19 3.25 16.27
CA SER A 227 0.86 4.25 15.99
C SER A 227 0.86 5.41 17.00
N TYR A 228 -0.31 5.93 17.39
CA TYR A 228 -0.43 6.97 18.43
C TYR A 228 0.15 6.49 19.76
N HIS A 229 -0.17 5.27 20.17
CA HIS A 229 0.34 4.71 21.42
C HIS A 229 1.85 4.50 21.37
N ALA A 230 2.36 3.88 20.30
CA ALA A 230 3.79 3.65 20.12
C ALA A 230 4.60 4.94 20.05
N SER A 231 4.15 5.96 19.31
CA SER A 231 4.80 7.27 19.27
C SER A 231 4.77 7.99 20.60
N SER A 232 3.67 7.89 21.36
CA SER A 232 3.58 8.54 22.68
C SER A 232 4.61 8.01 23.67
N LEU A 233 4.89 6.70 23.59
CA LEU A 233 5.89 6.02 24.40
C LEU A 233 7.31 6.41 24.00
N LEU A 234 7.59 6.50 22.69
CA LEU A 234 8.92 6.85 22.17
C LEU A 234 9.32 8.30 22.48
N VAL A 235 8.35 9.22 22.50
CA VAL A 235 8.57 10.64 22.83
C VAL A 235 8.53 10.88 24.36
N ALA A 236 8.37 9.82 25.17
CA ALA A 236 8.22 9.91 26.63
C ALA A 236 7.12 10.90 27.07
N SER A 237 6.05 10.96 26.27
CA SER A 237 4.90 11.84 26.51
C SER A 237 3.81 11.10 27.29
N ARG A 238 2.87 11.85 27.89
CA ARG A 238 1.70 11.23 28.54
C ARG A 238 0.86 10.48 27.50
N PRO A 239 0.26 9.33 27.86
CA PRO A 239 -0.60 8.60 26.94
C PRO A 239 -1.73 9.50 26.43
N PRO A 240 -2.06 9.46 25.13
CA PRO A 240 -3.06 10.34 24.55
C PRO A 240 -4.44 10.05 25.16
N THR A 241 -5.14 11.10 25.58
CA THR A 241 -6.52 10.97 26.05
C THR A 241 -7.44 10.53 24.90
N SER A 242 -8.51 9.79 25.20
CA SER A 242 -9.44 9.29 24.19
C SER A 242 -10.13 10.39 23.38
N GLY A 243 -10.35 11.57 23.96
CA GLY A 243 -10.89 12.73 23.25
C GLY A 243 -9.94 13.29 22.19
N VAL A 244 -8.66 13.44 22.54
CA VAL A 244 -7.60 13.86 21.60
C VAL A 244 -7.42 12.83 20.49
N LEU A 245 -7.45 11.53 20.83
CA LEU A 245 -7.33 10.45 19.86
C LEU A 245 -8.54 10.41 18.89
N SER A 246 -9.75 10.61 19.42
CA SER A 246 -10.98 10.72 18.61
C SER A 246 -10.91 11.87 17.60
N GLN A 247 -10.42 13.04 18.04
CA GLN A 247 -10.21 14.19 17.15
C GLN A 247 -9.11 13.95 16.11
N GLY A 248 -8.01 13.27 16.48
CA GLY A 248 -6.97 12.84 15.54
C GLY A 248 -7.50 11.92 14.44
N ILE A 249 -8.30 10.91 14.82
CA ILE A 249 -8.99 10.02 13.86
C ILE A 249 -9.97 10.82 12.99
N GLY A 250 -10.66 11.82 13.56
CA GLY A 250 -11.54 12.71 12.82
C GLY A 250 -10.80 13.51 11.74
N LEU A 251 -9.60 14.02 12.07
CA LEU A 251 -8.72 14.72 11.13
C LEU A 251 -8.19 13.80 10.03
N GLU A 252 -7.84 12.54 10.34
CA GLU A 252 -7.50 11.53 9.34
C GLU A 252 -8.66 11.26 8.36
N GLY A 253 -9.90 11.26 8.86
CA GLY A 253 -11.10 11.17 8.02
C GLY A 253 -11.24 12.36 7.07
N ILE A 254 -11.07 13.60 7.57
CA ILE A 254 -11.08 14.81 6.72
C ILE A 254 -9.95 14.76 5.67
N SER A 255 -8.76 14.35 6.10
CA SER A 255 -7.59 14.15 5.25
C SER A 255 -7.90 13.17 4.12
N SER A 256 -8.52 12.04 4.44
CA SER A 256 -8.94 11.04 3.45
C SER A 256 -10.00 11.58 2.48
N VAL A 257 -10.95 12.41 2.93
CA VAL A 257 -11.93 13.06 2.03
C VAL A 257 -11.25 14.02 1.06
N LEU A 258 -10.32 14.87 1.54
CA LEU A 258 -9.58 15.81 0.69
C LEU A 258 -8.75 15.08 -0.37
N VAL A 259 -8.11 13.98 0.04
CA VAL A 259 -7.34 13.09 -0.82
C VAL A 259 -8.23 12.38 -1.85
N GLY A 260 -9.45 12.01 -1.44
CA GLY A 260 -10.53 11.59 -2.32
C GLY A 260 -10.83 12.67 -3.35
N ILE A 261 -11.10 13.91 -2.97
CA ILE A 261 -11.40 15.01 -3.91
C ILE A 261 -10.27 15.23 -4.94
N TRP A 262 -9.01 15.10 -4.53
CA TRP A 262 -7.85 15.21 -5.44
C TRP A 262 -7.62 13.97 -6.31
N GLY A 263 -8.27 12.85 -5.98
CA GLY A 263 -8.27 11.64 -6.78
C GLY A 263 -6.97 10.84 -6.71
N THR A 264 -6.34 10.77 -5.53
CA THR A 264 -5.06 10.04 -5.36
C THR A 264 -5.22 8.52 -5.23
N GLY A 265 -6.46 8.01 -5.21
CA GLY A 265 -6.77 6.57 -5.22
C GLY A 265 -6.53 5.80 -3.91
N THR A 266 -6.10 6.45 -2.83
CA THR A 266 -5.94 5.82 -1.50
C THR A 266 -6.24 6.82 -0.39
N GLY A 267 -6.79 6.35 0.72
CA GLY A 267 -7.00 7.18 1.92
C GLY A 267 -5.69 7.66 2.56
N SER A 268 -5.84 8.46 3.61
CA SER A 268 -4.75 9.05 4.39
C SER A 268 -4.84 8.61 5.85
N THR A 269 -3.76 8.06 6.39
CA THR A 269 -3.66 7.63 7.80
C THR A 269 -2.30 7.99 8.36
N THR A 270 -2.12 7.85 9.68
CA THR A 270 -0.77 7.96 10.26
C THR A 270 0.14 6.86 9.72
N LEU A 271 1.36 7.21 9.34
CA LEU A 271 2.36 6.27 8.85
C LEU A 271 3.01 5.55 10.04
N THR A 272 2.87 4.22 10.08
CA THR A 272 3.56 3.35 11.05
C THR A 272 5.09 3.43 10.89
N GLU A 273 5.58 3.68 9.68
CA GLU A 273 7.00 3.89 9.37
C GLU A 273 7.60 5.09 10.12
N ASN A 274 6.83 6.17 10.29
CA ASN A 274 7.28 7.35 11.02
C ASN A 274 7.59 6.99 12.49
N VAL A 275 6.80 6.10 13.10
CA VAL A 275 7.06 5.60 14.46
C VAL A 275 8.43 4.90 14.53
N HIS A 276 8.74 4.09 13.53
CA HIS A 276 10.03 3.42 13.43
C HIS A 276 11.19 4.41 13.24
N THR A 277 11.03 5.40 12.35
CA THR A 277 12.04 6.44 12.15
C THR A 277 12.30 7.24 13.43
N ILE A 278 11.27 7.59 14.20
CA ILE A 278 11.42 8.27 15.50
C ILE A 278 12.14 7.36 16.50
N ALA A 279 11.85 6.06 16.50
CA ALA A 279 12.49 5.09 17.38
C ALA A 279 14.01 5.01 17.14
N VAL A 280 14.44 5.10 15.87
CA VAL A 280 15.84 5.02 15.44
C VAL A 280 16.56 6.36 15.57
N THR A 281 16.01 7.42 14.99
CA THR A 281 16.65 8.75 14.93
C THR A 281 16.60 9.50 16.26
N LYS A 282 15.72 9.09 17.18
CA LYS A 282 15.44 9.80 18.45
C LYS A 282 15.05 11.27 18.26
N MET A 283 14.54 11.64 17.08
CA MET A 283 14.09 13.00 16.76
C MET A 283 12.56 13.07 16.73
N GLY A 284 11.96 13.70 17.75
CA GLY A 284 10.52 13.93 17.87
C GLY A 284 10.08 15.37 17.60
N SER A 285 10.80 16.11 16.75
CA SER A 285 10.55 17.54 16.53
C SER A 285 9.49 17.81 15.46
N TRP A 286 8.45 18.56 15.82
CA TRP A 286 7.40 19.02 14.91
C TRP A 286 7.92 19.92 13.78
N ARG A 287 8.96 20.71 14.04
CA ARG A 287 9.57 21.58 13.03
C ARG A 287 10.23 20.78 11.91
N ALA A 288 10.77 19.61 12.22
CA ALA A 288 11.33 18.73 11.21
C ALA A 288 10.22 18.20 10.28
N ILE A 289 9.05 17.86 10.83
CA ILE A 289 7.90 17.41 10.06
C ILE A 289 7.34 18.55 9.19
N GLU A 290 7.23 19.75 9.73
CA GLU A 290 6.76 20.94 9.00
C GLU A 290 7.68 21.30 7.81
N VAL A 291 9.00 21.29 8.02
CA VAL A 291 9.99 21.53 6.96
C VAL A 291 9.94 20.41 5.92
N GLY A 292 9.85 19.14 6.36
CA GLY A 292 9.68 18.00 5.47
C GLY A 292 8.41 18.12 4.62
N ALA A 293 7.29 18.49 5.22
CA ALA A 293 6.02 18.74 4.53
C ALA A 293 6.16 19.85 3.48
N GLY A 294 6.80 20.98 3.83
CA GLY A 294 7.08 22.07 2.89
C GLY A 294 7.90 21.61 1.69
N ILE A 295 8.96 20.82 1.91
CA ILE A 295 9.78 20.26 0.84
C ILE A 295 8.96 19.31 -0.05
N LEU A 296 8.14 18.44 0.55
CA LEU A 296 7.29 17.51 -0.20
C LEU A 296 6.23 18.26 -1.05
N ILE A 297 5.64 19.34 -0.55
CA ILE A 297 4.73 20.19 -1.33
C ILE A 297 5.47 20.83 -2.51
N LEU A 298 6.68 21.37 -2.29
CA LEU A 298 7.46 21.98 -3.36
C LEU A 298 7.86 20.97 -4.45
N LEU A 299 8.32 19.79 -4.05
CA LEU A 299 8.61 18.68 -4.98
C LEU A 299 7.35 18.22 -5.71
N SER A 300 6.19 18.42 -5.12
CA SER A 300 4.90 18.08 -5.72
C SER A 300 4.50 18.97 -6.90
N PHE A 301 5.09 20.14 -7.07
CA PHE A 301 4.88 20.96 -8.28
C PHE A 301 5.83 20.59 -9.42
N VAL A 302 6.92 19.87 -9.12
CA VAL A 302 7.97 19.52 -10.09
C VAL A 302 7.64 18.19 -10.77
N GLY A 303 7.01 18.25 -11.94
CA GLY A 303 6.58 17.09 -12.73
C GLY A 303 7.70 16.08 -13.04
N LYS A 304 8.94 16.54 -13.15
CA LYS A 304 10.13 15.68 -13.36
C LYS A 304 10.40 14.73 -12.20
N VAL A 305 10.11 15.13 -10.96
CA VAL A 305 10.21 14.25 -9.78
C VAL A 305 9.26 13.06 -9.95
N GLY A 306 8.08 13.29 -10.51
CA GLY A 306 7.11 12.23 -10.80
C GLY A 306 7.58 11.30 -11.89
N GLY A 307 8.24 11.83 -12.91
CA GLY A 307 8.89 11.04 -13.95
C GLY A 307 10.02 10.18 -13.41
N PHE A 308 10.81 10.70 -12.46
CA PHE A 308 11.85 9.93 -11.78
C PHE A 308 11.27 8.78 -10.97
N ILE A 309 10.26 9.04 -10.12
CA ILE A 309 9.66 7.98 -9.31
C ILE A 309 8.91 6.97 -10.19
N ALA A 310 8.27 7.40 -11.29
CA ALA A 310 7.66 6.50 -12.28
C ALA A 310 8.67 5.66 -13.07
N SER A 311 9.96 6.03 -13.05
CA SER A 311 11.03 5.25 -13.69
C SER A 311 11.61 4.17 -12.77
N ILE A 312 11.20 4.13 -11.50
CA ILE A 312 11.65 3.10 -10.55
C ILE A 312 11.12 1.73 -11.03
N PRO A 313 11.98 0.72 -11.21
CA PRO A 313 11.57 -0.61 -11.62
C PRO A 313 10.61 -1.26 -10.62
N ASP A 314 9.62 -2.00 -11.13
CA ASP A 314 8.62 -2.71 -10.32
C ASP A 314 9.25 -3.67 -9.30
N VAL A 315 10.39 -4.26 -9.66
CA VAL A 315 11.12 -5.23 -8.82
C VAL A 315 11.72 -4.55 -7.59
N MET A 316 12.26 -3.33 -7.74
CA MET A 316 12.79 -2.56 -6.61
C MET A 316 11.66 -2.15 -5.67
N ALA A 317 10.53 -1.69 -6.22
CA ALA A 317 9.35 -1.37 -5.43
C ALA A 317 8.82 -2.61 -4.68
N ALA A 318 8.74 -3.78 -5.33
CA ALA A 318 8.32 -5.02 -4.69
C ALA A 318 9.26 -5.48 -3.56
N ALA A 319 10.58 -5.31 -3.72
CA ALA A 319 11.56 -5.60 -2.68
C ALA A 319 11.40 -4.71 -1.45
N LEU A 320 11.25 -3.39 -1.65
CA LEU A 320 11.01 -2.44 -0.57
C LEU A 320 9.69 -2.72 0.15
N LEU A 321 8.61 -3.00 -0.59
CA LEU A 321 7.30 -3.37 -0.04
C LEU A 321 7.35 -4.67 0.76
N CYS A 322 8.13 -5.67 0.32
CA CYS A 322 8.31 -6.92 1.04
C CYS A 322 8.92 -6.69 2.43
N PHE A 323 10.00 -5.90 2.50
CA PHE A 323 10.62 -5.51 3.77
C PHE A 323 9.64 -4.74 4.67
N MET A 324 8.92 -3.78 4.09
CA MET A 324 7.96 -2.94 4.80
C MET A 324 6.79 -3.75 5.38
N TRP A 325 6.23 -4.71 4.65
CA TRP A 325 5.16 -5.58 5.15
C TRP A 325 5.63 -6.55 6.23
N ALA A 326 6.85 -7.08 6.11
CA ALA A 326 7.46 -7.89 7.16
C ALA A 326 7.67 -7.07 8.44
N MET A 327 8.15 -5.83 8.31
CA MET A 327 8.28 -4.88 9.42
C MET A 327 6.93 -4.53 10.04
N LEU A 328 5.89 -4.31 9.23
CA LEU A 328 4.53 -4.03 9.71
C LEU A 328 3.96 -5.22 10.50
N ALA A 329 4.16 -6.44 10.01
CA ALA A 329 3.76 -7.65 10.70
C ALA A 329 4.50 -7.82 12.04
N ALA A 330 5.81 -7.57 12.06
CA ALA A 330 6.62 -7.61 13.28
C ALA A 330 6.20 -6.55 14.29
N LEU A 331 5.92 -5.32 13.84
CA LEU A 331 5.44 -4.23 14.70
C LEU A 331 4.07 -4.56 15.30
N GLY A 332 3.14 -5.09 14.49
CA GLY A 332 1.83 -5.55 14.96
C GLY A 332 1.96 -6.58 16.08
N LEU A 333 2.76 -7.63 15.87
CA LEU A 333 3.00 -8.65 16.90
C LEU A 333 3.75 -8.12 18.13
N SER A 334 4.62 -7.12 17.97
CA SER A 334 5.35 -6.52 19.08
C SER A 334 4.43 -5.84 20.10
N ASN A 335 3.25 -5.35 19.68
CA ASN A 335 2.26 -4.75 20.57
C ASN A 335 1.64 -5.76 21.56
N LEU A 336 1.79 -7.07 21.32
CA LEU A 336 1.38 -8.10 22.29
C LEU A 336 2.15 -8.02 23.60
N ARG A 337 3.33 -7.38 23.62
CA ARG A 337 4.10 -7.13 24.85
C ARG A 337 3.33 -6.28 25.87
N TYR A 338 2.38 -5.47 25.42
CA TYR A 338 1.50 -4.67 26.28
C TYR A 338 0.24 -5.42 26.70
N SER A 339 0.12 -6.71 26.36
CA SER A 339 -0.97 -7.59 26.78
C SER A 339 -0.47 -8.70 27.70
N GLU A 340 -1.37 -9.29 28.48
CA GLU A 340 -1.10 -10.51 29.24
C GLU A 340 -0.98 -11.71 28.28
N ALA A 341 0.18 -11.85 27.64
CA ALA A 341 0.48 -12.92 26.70
C ALA A 341 0.58 -14.31 27.37
N GLY A 342 0.58 -14.38 28.70
CA GLY A 342 0.53 -15.63 29.47
C GLY A 342 -0.88 -16.23 29.63
N SER A 343 -1.93 -15.50 29.27
CA SER A 343 -3.31 -15.99 29.34
C SER A 343 -3.68 -16.81 28.10
N SER A 344 -4.09 -18.07 28.29
CA SER A 344 -4.53 -18.95 27.20
C SER A 344 -5.65 -18.33 26.35
N ARG A 345 -6.55 -17.55 26.98
CA ARG A 345 -7.63 -16.83 26.31
C ARG A 345 -7.08 -15.82 25.30
N ASN A 346 -6.07 -15.03 25.67
CA ASN A 346 -5.51 -14.01 24.79
C ASN A 346 -4.75 -14.65 23.62
N ILE A 347 -4.01 -15.72 23.87
CA ILE A 347 -3.32 -16.50 22.83
C ILE A 347 -4.32 -17.05 21.81
N ILE A 348 -5.43 -17.64 22.27
CA ILE A 348 -6.47 -18.18 21.38
C ILE A 348 -7.09 -17.07 20.51
N ILE A 349 -7.42 -15.91 21.10
CA ILE A 349 -8.00 -14.78 20.36
C ILE A 349 -7.04 -14.30 19.26
N VAL A 350 -5.76 -14.14 19.57
CA VAL A 350 -4.73 -13.70 18.62
C VAL A 350 -4.51 -14.74 17.53
N GLY A 351 -4.35 -16.02 17.89
CA GLY A 351 -4.12 -17.10 16.93
C GLY A 351 -5.29 -17.29 15.97
N LEU A 352 -6.53 -17.28 16.50
CA LEU A 352 -7.73 -17.48 15.71
C LEU A 352 -8.04 -16.29 14.80
N SER A 353 -7.80 -15.06 15.25
CA SER A 353 -7.96 -13.86 14.41
C SER A 353 -6.96 -13.82 13.25
N LEU A 354 -5.68 -14.11 13.51
CA LEU A 354 -4.67 -14.22 12.45
C LEU A 354 -4.98 -15.35 11.47
N PHE A 355 -5.35 -16.53 11.98
CA PHE A 355 -5.68 -17.67 11.13
C PHE A 355 -6.88 -17.38 10.23
N PHE A 356 -7.97 -16.83 10.76
CA PHE A 356 -9.14 -16.49 9.95
C PHE A 356 -8.90 -15.32 9.00
N SER A 357 -8.05 -14.37 9.35
CA SER A 357 -7.69 -13.27 8.45
C SER A 357 -7.03 -13.75 7.15
N LEU A 358 -6.31 -14.88 7.17
CA LEU A 358 -5.64 -15.46 6.00
C LEU A 358 -6.47 -16.58 5.35
N SER A 359 -7.08 -17.45 6.14
CA SER A 359 -7.81 -18.62 5.64
C SER A 359 -9.14 -18.29 4.98
N VAL A 360 -9.89 -17.30 5.49
CA VAL A 360 -11.20 -16.94 4.92
C VAL A 360 -11.04 -16.34 3.51
N PRO A 361 -10.15 -15.34 3.28
CA PRO A 361 -9.90 -14.87 1.92
C PRO A 361 -9.37 -15.98 1.01
N ALA A 362 -8.48 -16.84 1.51
CA ALA A 362 -7.94 -17.97 0.74
C ALA A 362 -9.04 -18.93 0.24
N TYR A 363 -10.00 -19.26 1.11
CA TYR A 363 -11.14 -20.10 0.75
C TYR A 363 -11.99 -19.49 -0.37
N PHE A 364 -12.37 -18.22 -0.25
CA PHE A 364 -13.18 -17.55 -1.26
C PHE A 364 -12.46 -17.37 -2.60
N GLN A 365 -11.14 -17.19 -2.57
CA GLN A 365 -10.32 -17.13 -3.78
C GLN A 365 -10.26 -18.46 -4.52
N GLN A 366 -10.34 -19.59 -3.81
CA GLN A 366 -10.36 -20.94 -4.38
C GLN A 366 -11.77 -21.40 -4.79
N CYS A 367 -12.83 -21.02 -4.07
CA CYS A 367 -14.19 -21.37 -4.47
C CYS A 367 -14.66 -20.69 -5.76
N GLY A 368 -14.04 -19.57 -6.15
CA GLY A 368 -14.27 -18.91 -7.43
C GLY A 368 -13.74 -19.66 -8.66
N THR A 369 -12.94 -20.72 -8.48
CA THR A 369 -12.34 -21.51 -9.58
C THR A 369 -13.13 -22.80 -9.90
N VAL A 370 -14.46 -22.75 -9.84
CA VAL A 370 -15.36 -23.82 -10.34
C VAL A 370 -15.71 -23.51 -11.82
N PRO A 371 -15.74 -24.50 -12.74
CA PRO A 371 -15.14 -24.40 -14.08
C PRO A 371 -15.86 -23.58 -15.17
N ASN A 372 -16.91 -22.83 -14.85
CA ASN A 372 -17.75 -22.16 -15.87
C ASN A 372 -17.74 -20.63 -15.83
N ALA A 373 -16.86 -20.00 -15.05
CA ALA A 373 -16.69 -18.55 -15.07
C ALA A 373 -15.35 -18.17 -15.72
N ASN A 374 -15.41 -17.52 -16.88
CA ASN A 374 -14.29 -16.89 -17.58
C ASN A 374 -13.71 -15.66 -16.82
N SER A 375 -13.74 -15.67 -15.49
CA SER A 375 -13.20 -14.61 -14.65
C SER A 375 -11.95 -15.12 -13.95
N SER A 376 -10.82 -15.01 -14.63
CA SER A 376 -9.51 -15.22 -14.01
C SER A 376 -9.26 -14.10 -13.00
N ALA A 377 -9.49 -14.36 -11.72
CA ALA A 377 -8.91 -13.54 -10.67
C ALA A 377 -7.37 -13.61 -10.80
N PRO A 378 -6.66 -12.48 -10.80
CA PRO A 378 -5.24 -12.49 -11.09
C PRO A 378 -4.42 -13.12 -9.96
N SER A 379 -3.39 -13.87 -10.38
CA SER A 379 -2.63 -14.84 -9.58
C SER A 379 -1.94 -14.32 -8.32
N TYR A 380 -1.75 -13.01 -8.16
CA TYR A 380 -1.19 -12.43 -6.92
C TYR A 380 -2.15 -12.47 -5.73
N PHE A 381 -3.45 -12.70 -5.95
CA PHE A 381 -4.42 -12.96 -4.89
C PHE A 381 -4.65 -14.46 -4.64
N GLN A 382 -3.85 -15.37 -5.20
CA GLN A 382 -3.96 -16.79 -4.88
C GLN A 382 -2.97 -17.16 -3.77
N PRO A 383 -3.42 -17.42 -2.53
CA PRO A 383 -2.62 -18.12 -1.56
C PRO A 383 -2.62 -19.57 -1.99
N TYR A 384 -1.43 -20.09 -2.30
CA TYR A 384 -1.20 -21.48 -2.69
C TYR A 384 -1.84 -21.90 -4.02
N ILE A 385 -1.30 -21.38 -5.12
CA ILE A 385 -0.97 -22.30 -6.21
C ILE A 385 0.54 -22.34 -6.25
N VAL A 386 1.12 -23.30 -5.52
CA VAL A 386 2.35 -23.93 -6.01
C VAL A 386 1.94 -24.49 -7.36
N ALA A 387 2.10 -23.69 -8.41
CA ALA A 387 2.05 -24.21 -9.74
C ALA A 387 3.00 -25.42 -9.72
N SER A 388 2.54 -26.55 -10.23
CA SER A 388 3.34 -27.70 -10.64
C SER A 388 4.50 -27.34 -11.62
N HIS A 389 4.77 -26.05 -11.78
CA HIS A 389 5.83 -25.42 -12.55
C HIS A 389 6.57 -24.42 -11.66
N GLY A 390 7.14 -24.89 -10.55
CA GLY A 390 8.30 -24.21 -9.98
C GLY A 390 9.46 -24.21 -10.99
N PRO A 391 10.43 -23.29 -10.88
CA PRO A 391 11.60 -23.24 -11.78
C PRO A 391 12.44 -24.52 -11.71
N PHE A 392 12.26 -25.33 -10.66
CA PHE A 392 12.79 -26.67 -10.56
C PHE A 392 11.76 -27.68 -11.06
N ARG A 393 11.97 -28.20 -12.28
CA ARG A 393 11.39 -29.47 -12.70
C ARG A 393 12.09 -30.58 -11.90
N SER A 394 11.55 -30.95 -10.74
CA SER A 394 11.95 -32.21 -10.14
C SER A 394 11.48 -33.34 -11.06
N LYS A 395 12.33 -34.34 -11.28
CA LYS A 395 12.13 -35.45 -12.23
C LYS A 395 11.09 -36.48 -11.77
N TYR A 396 10.15 -36.11 -10.91
CA TYR A 396 9.17 -37.05 -10.36
C TYR A 396 7.76 -36.69 -10.81
N SER A 397 7.28 -37.49 -11.76
CA SER A 397 5.86 -37.63 -12.09
C SER A 397 5.25 -38.57 -11.05
N GLY A 398 4.37 -38.05 -10.21
CA GLY A 398 3.54 -38.81 -9.28
C GLY A 398 2.09 -38.47 -9.51
#